data_AF-A0A1T5D6N8-F1
#
_entry.id   AF-A0A1T5D6N8-F1
#
_cell.length_a   1.000
_cell.length_b   1.000
_cell.length_c   1.000
_cell.angle_alpha   90.00
_cell.angle_beta   90.00
_cell.angle_gamma   90.00
#
_symmetry.space_group_name_H-M   'P 1'
#
loop_
_entity.id
_entity.type
_entity.pdbx_description
1 polymer ?
#
loop_
_entity_poly.entity_id
_entity_poly.type
_entity_poly.pdbx_seq_one_letter_code
_entity_poly.pdbx_strand_id
1 'polypeptide(L)' 'MLLRDLLTRRDKLKTYLHALKRSINYFEVVLLDEEMGKELRDLYNEVMAEFKELDNAMKPLEEMEM' A
#
# COMPACT_ATOMS: atom_id res chain seq x y z
N MET A 1 21.34 3.72 8.53
CA MET A 1 20.81 4.01 7.19
C MET A 1 19.64 3.10 6.83
N LEU A 2 19.77 1.77 6.93
CA LEU A 2 18.69 0.82 6.56
C LEU A 2 17.30 1.13 7.17
N LEU A 3 17.20 1.43 8.47
CA LEU A 3 15.89 1.63 9.11
C LEU A 3 15.12 2.84 8.53
N ARG A 4 15.81 3.95 8.27
CA ARG A 4 15.20 5.16 7.69
C ARG A 4 14.69 4.91 6.27
N ASP A 5 15.42 4.12 5.49
CA ASP A 5 15.03 3.76 4.13
C ASP A 5 13.81 2.83 4.13
N LEU A 6 13.75 1.87 5.07
CA LEU A 6 12.60 0.99 5.29
C LEU A 6 11.36 1.77 5.73
N LEU A 7 11.49 2.67 6.71
CA LEU A 7 10.41 3.56 7.15
C LEU A 7 9.89 4.42 5.99
N THR A 8 10.81 5.01 5.21
CA THR A 8 10.45 5.83 4.05
C THR A 8 9.71 5.01 2.98
N ARG A 9 10.13 3.76 2.74
CA ARG A 9 9.44 2.85 1.82
C ARG A 9 8.04 2.51 2.32
N ARG A 10 7.88 2.20 3.62
CA ARG A 10 6.58 1.93 4.25
C ARG A 10 5.61 3.10 4.07
N ASP A 11 6.07 4.32 4.31
CA ASP A 11 5.25 5.53 4.19
C ASP A 11 4.83 5.81 2.73
N LYS A 12 5.72 5.52 1.77
CA LYS A 12 5.39 5.59 0.33
C LYS A 12 4.33 4.56 -0.05
N LEU A 13 4.51 3.30 0.35
CA LEU A 13 3.54 2.24 0.09
C LEU A 13 2.16 2.60 0.67
N LYS A 14 2.12 3.11 1.90
CA LYS A 14 0.87 3.60 2.52
C LYS A 14 0.22 4.71 1.70
N THR A 15 1.00 5.66 1.19
CA THR A 15 0.51 6.74 0.32
C THR A 15 -0.08 6.20 -0.98
N TYR A 16 0.59 5.23 -1.61
CA TYR A 16 0.10 4.57 -2.82
C TYR A 16 -1.21 3.82 -2.57
N LEU A 17 -1.33 3.10 -1.45
CA LEU A 17 -2.58 2.44 -1.07
C LEU A 17 -3.74 3.45 -0.92
N HIS A 18 -3.49 4.61 -0.32
CA HIS A 18 -4.50 5.68 -0.23
C HIS A 18 -4.90 6.23 -1.59
N ALA A 19 -3.94 6.45 -2.49
CA ALA A 19 -4.21 6.91 -3.85
C ALA A 19 -5.01 5.88 -4.65
N LEU A 20 -4.57 4.62 -4.64
CA LEU A 20 -5.25 3.51 -5.32
C LEU A 20 -6.69 3.34 -4.84
N LYS A 21 -6.93 3.42 -3.53
CA LYS A 21 -8.29 3.34 -2.99
C LYS A 21 -9.22 4.44 -3.53
N ARG A 22 -8.69 5.66 -3.72
CA ARG A 22 -9.46 6.77 -4.33
C ARG A 22 -9.69 6.52 -5.81
N SER A 23 -8.67 6.06 -6.53
CA SER A 23 -8.78 5.74 -7.96
C SER A 23 -9.80 4.62 -8.21
N ILE A 24 -9.75 3.53 -7.44
CA ILE A 24 -10.72 2.43 -7.53
C ILE A 24 -12.14 2.96 -7.39
N ASN A 25 -12.39 3.76 -6.35
CA ASN A 25 -13.72 4.35 -6.14
C ASN A 25 -14.14 5.24 -7.31
N TYR A 26 -13.24 6.08 -7.82
CA TYR A 26 -13.52 6.93 -8.97
C TYR A 26 -13.91 6.11 -10.21
N PHE A 27 -13.15 5.06 -10.54
CA PHE A 27 -13.46 4.23 -11.70
C PHE A 27 -14.73 3.39 -11.51
N GLU A 28 -14.91 2.74 -10.35
CA GLU A 28 -16.05 1.85 -10.10
C GLU A 28 -17.37 2.62 -9.88
N VAL A 29 -17.33 3.78 -9.22
CA VAL A 29 -18.55 4.49 -8.78
C VAL A 29 -18.87 5.68 -9.68
N VAL A 30 -17.86 6.41 -10.15
CA VAL A 30 -18.09 7.64 -10.94
C VAL A 30 -18.09 7.36 -12.43
N LEU A 31 -17.10 6.59 -12.91
CA LEU A 31 -16.97 6.26 -14.34
C LEU A 31 -17.72 4.99 -14.73
N LEU A 32 -18.10 4.16 -13.76
CA LEU A 32 -18.73 2.84 -13.97
C LEU A 32 -17.88 1.93 -14.88
N ASP A 33 -16.55 2.08 -14.78
CA ASP A 33 -15.57 1.29 -15.50
C ASP A 33 -15.07 0.16 -14.60
N GLU A 34 -15.76 -0.97 -14.68
CA GLU A 34 -15.47 -2.15 -13.85
C GLU A 34 -14.15 -2.84 -14.23
N GLU A 35 -13.72 -2.74 -15.49
CA GLU A 35 -12.47 -3.34 -15.96
C GLU A 35 -11.28 -2.60 -15.35
N MET A 36 -11.24 -1.28 -15.47
CA MET A 36 -10.21 -0.45 -14.85
C MET A 36 -10.29 -0.51 -13.32
N GLY A 37 -11.50 -0.54 -12.75
CA GLY A 37 -11.69 -0.75 -11.31
C GLY A 37 -11.04 -2.04 -10.80
N LYS A 38 -11.21 -3.14 -11.55
CA LYS A 38 -10.59 -4.43 -11.26
C LYS A 38 -9.06 -4.38 -11.39
N GLU A 39 -8.52 -3.82 -12.46
CA GLU A 39 -7.07 -3.67 -12.63
C GLU A 39 -6.43 -2.90 -11.46
N LEU A 40 -7.06 -1.79 -11.05
CA LEU A 40 -6.60 -0.99 -9.92
C LEU A 40 -6.71 -1.74 -8.58
N ARG A 41 -7.71 -2.61 -8.44
CA ARG A 41 -7.89 -3.47 -7.26
C ARG A 41 -6.83 -4.57 -7.18
N ASP A 42 -6.49 -5.17 -8.31
CA ASP A 42 -5.41 -6.16 -8.40
C ASP A 42 -4.07 -5.51 -8.02
N LEU A 43 -3.78 -4.32 -8.56
CA LEU A 43 -2.60 -3.53 -8.17
C LEU A 43 -2.61 -3.14 -6.69
N TYR A 44 -3.77 -2.74 -6.15
CA TYR A 44 -3.90 -2.45 -4.71
C TYR A 44 -3.56 -3.66 -3.85
N ASN A 45 -3.97 -4.86 -4.26
CA ASN A 45 -3.68 -6.09 -3.53
C ASN A 45 -2.19 -6.41 -3.54
N GLU A 46 -1.50 -6.22 -4.66
CA GLU A 46 -0.04 -6.39 -4.76
C GLU A 46 0.71 -5.42 -3.84
N VAL A 47 0.37 -4.13 -3.88
CA VAL A 47 0.98 -3.12 -3.02
C VAL A 47 0.68 -3.37 -1.54
N MET A 48 -0.52 -3.88 -1.23
CA MET A 48 -0.93 -4.22 0.15
C MET A 48 -0.14 -5.42 0.67
N ALA A 49 0.16 -6.41 -0.18
CA ALA A 49 1.00 -7.54 0.19
C ALA A 49 2.42 -7.06 0.55
N GLU A 50 3.04 -6.25 -0.31
CA GLU A 50 4.37 -5.68 -0.05
C GLU A 50 4.38 -4.83 1.23
N PHE A 51 3.35 -3.99 1.44
CA PHE A 51 3.23 -3.20 2.65
C PHE A 51 3.17 -4.07 3.90
N LYS A 52 2.36 -5.14 3.89
CA LYS A 52 2.23 -6.05 5.03
C LYS A 52 3.51 -6.82 5.32
N GLU A 53 4.21 -7.26 4.28
CA GLU A 53 5.51 -7.92 4.44
C GLU A 53 6.52 -6.98 5.11
N LEU A 54 6.61 -5.74 4.62
CA LEU A 54 7.49 -4.72 5.20
C LEU A 54 7.10 -4.37 6.63
N ASP A 55 5.82 -4.14 6.89
CA ASP A 55 5.30 -3.80 8.22
C ASP A 55 5.56 -4.92 9.24
N ASN A 56 5.32 -6.18 8.85
CA ASN A 56 5.61 -7.33 9.71
C ASN A 56 7.10 -7.55 9.94
N ALA A 57 7.94 -7.34 8.92
CA ALA A 57 9.39 -7.42 9.07
C ALA A 57 9.95 -6.34 10.00
N MET A 58 9.24 -5.21 10.16
CA MET A 58 9.64 -4.11 11.02
C MET A 58 9.19 -4.26 12.48
N LYS A 59 8.14 -5.01 12.78
CA LYS A 59 7.65 -5.20 14.17
C LYS A 59 8.74 -5.64 15.17
N PRO A 60 9.60 -6.63 14.86
CA PRO A 60 10.66 -7.04 15.79
C PRO A 60 11.70 -5.93 16.01
N LEU A 61 11.93 -5.05 15.02
CA LEU A 61 12.86 -3.93 15.15
C LEU A 61 12.29 -2.84 16.07
N GLU A 62 10.98 -2.58 15.97
CA GLU A 62 10.27 -1.63 16.86
C GLU A 62 10.19 -2.16 18.31
N GLU A 63 10.11 -3.48 18.51
CA GLU A 63 10.14 -4.13 19.83
C GLU A 63 11.53 -4.16 20.48
N MET A 64 12.61 -4.13 19.70
CA MET A 64 14.00 -4.10 20.20
C MET A 64 14.50 -2.69 20.56
N GLU A 65 13.86 -1.64 20.06
CA GLU A 65 14.17 -0.24 20.40
C GLU A 65 13.39 0.27 21.63
N MET A 66 12.44 -0.51 22.17
CA MET A 66 11.74 -0.27 23.46
C MET A 66 12.43 -0.98 24.62
#